data_AF-A0A261C7H0-F1
#
_entry.id   AF-A0A261C7H0-F1
#
_cell.length_a   1.000
_cell.length_b   1.000
_cell.length_c   1.000
_cell.angle_alpha   90.00
_cell.angle_beta   90.00
_cell.angle_gamma   90.00
#
_symmetry.space_group_name_H-M   'P 1'
#
loop_
_entity.id
_entity.type
_entity.pdbx_description
1 polymer ?
#
loop_
_entity_poly.entity_id
_entity_poly.type
_entity_poly.pdbx_seq_one_letter_code
_entity_poly.pdbx_strand_id
1 'polypeptide(L)'
;MRDGDPPLRLLCLPNTPLRRIVQCMQYIDQFALSLVSQRCKHLVKSTDLKCLDVYVLVDSLSEITIRIRITDRCWIKCLLEDDQATGVKSNVLTLRDGKGFAHSKPEYEVEHWLRHILEMYHQSEINTIRLLTPLRDVQSFRDTFTSCSTIREVKVKLWN
;
A
#
# COMPACT_ATOMS: atom_id res chain seq x y z
N MET A 1 -10.07 -19.39 -3.48
CA MET A 1 -9.64 -20.73 -3.93
C MET A 1 -10.04 -21.69 -2.84
N ARG A 2 -10.70 -22.81 -3.17
CA ARG A 2 -11.02 -23.84 -2.17
C ARG A 2 -9.77 -24.70 -1.97
N ASP A 3 -9.61 -25.27 -0.78
CA ASP A 3 -8.58 -26.30 -0.56
C ASP A 3 -8.83 -27.46 -1.54
N GLY A 4 -7.85 -27.72 -2.41
CA GLY A 4 -7.91 -28.78 -3.43
C GLY A 4 -7.89 -28.30 -4.88
N ASP A 5 -8.02 -27.00 -5.16
CA ASP A 5 -7.79 -26.48 -6.51
C ASP A 5 -6.30 -26.65 -6.88
N PRO A 6 -5.95 -27.24 -8.04
CA PRO A 6 -4.56 -27.35 -8.45
C PRO A 6 -3.95 -25.94 -8.51
N PRO A 7 -2.69 -25.76 -8.03
CA PRO A 7 -2.06 -24.45 -8.03
C PRO A 7 -2.13 -23.86 -9.44
N LEU A 8 -2.48 -22.57 -9.52
CA LEU A 8 -2.61 -21.86 -10.78
C LEU A 8 -1.36 -22.18 -11.62
N ARG A 9 -1.52 -22.93 -12.71
CA ARG A 9 -0.37 -23.55 -13.42
C ARG A 9 0.66 -22.52 -13.88
N LEU A 10 0.22 -21.28 -14.09
CA LEU A 10 1.09 -20.14 -14.37
C LEU A 10 2.11 -19.91 -13.24
N LEU A 11 1.70 -20.00 -11.97
CA LEU A 11 2.56 -19.89 -10.80
C LEU A 11 3.49 -21.10 -10.63
N CYS A 12 3.31 -22.18 -11.38
CA CYS A 12 4.22 -23.33 -11.39
C CYS A 12 5.38 -23.16 -12.39
N LEU A 13 5.41 -22.08 -13.17
CA LEU A 13 6.52 -21.79 -14.07
C LEU A 13 7.83 -21.55 -13.27
N PRO A 14 9.00 -21.79 -13.89
CA PRO A 14 10.28 -21.44 -13.29
C PRO A 14 10.36 -19.93 -13.00
N ASN A 15 11.21 -19.54 -12.05
CA ASN A 15 11.31 -18.16 -11.57
C ASN A 15 11.62 -17.14 -12.68
N THR A 16 12.47 -17.49 -13.66
CA THR A 16 12.85 -16.56 -14.73
C THR A 16 11.67 -16.17 -15.64
N PRO A 17 10.90 -17.12 -16.22
CA PRO A 17 9.64 -16.80 -16.90
C PRO A 17 8.65 -16.03 -16.03
N LEU A 18 8.46 -16.44 -14.78
CA LEU A 18 7.55 -15.75 -13.85
C LEU A 18 7.94 -14.29 -13.66
N ARG A 19 9.21 -14.03 -13.40
CA ARG A 19 9.74 -12.67 -13.22
C ARG A 19 9.49 -11.81 -14.46
N ARG A 20 9.71 -12.34 -15.65
CA ARG A 20 9.42 -11.63 -16.92
C ARG A 20 7.93 -11.32 -17.08
N ILE A 21 7.06 -12.26 -16.75
CA ILE A 21 5.60 -12.06 -16.80
C ILE A 21 5.21 -10.92 -15.85
N VAL A 22 5.70 -10.92 -14.61
CA VAL A 22 5.42 -9.87 -13.64
C VAL A 22 5.93 -8.51 -14.12
N GLN A 23 7.11 -8.44 -14.75
CA GLN A 23 7.63 -7.19 -15.32
C GLN A 23 6.75 -6.60 -16.43
N CYS A 24 5.99 -7.43 -17.14
CA CYS A 24 5.05 -6.99 -18.17
C CYS A 24 3.68 -6.56 -17.62
N MET A 25 3.38 -6.85 -16.34
CA MET A 25 2.13 -6.44 -15.70
C MET A 25 2.11 -4.93 -15.42
N GLN A 26 0.92 -4.34 -15.27
CA GLN A 26 0.83 -2.95 -14.80
C GLN A 26 1.25 -2.87 -13.33
N TYR A 27 1.71 -1.69 -12.89
CA TYR A 27 2.16 -1.51 -11.50
C TYR A 27 1.10 -1.88 -10.45
N ILE A 28 -0.18 -1.62 -10.74
CA ILE A 28 -1.27 -2.00 -9.85
C ILE A 28 -1.47 -3.51 -9.77
N ASP A 29 -1.29 -4.23 -10.87
CA ASP A 29 -1.38 -5.69 -10.93
C ASP A 29 -0.19 -6.34 -10.21
N GLN A 30 1.01 -5.77 -10.36
CA GLN A 30 2.20 -6.19 -9.62
C GLN A 30 1.98 -6.02 -8.10
N PHE A 31 1.42 -4.88 -7.70
CA PHE A 31 1.09 -4.61 -6.31
C PHE A 31 0.01 -5.57 -5.80
N ALA A 32 -1.06 -5.79 -6.55
CA ALA A 32 -2.11 -6.77 -6.23
C ALA A 32 -1.52 -8.18 -6.02
N LEU A 33 -0.67 -8.61 -6.96
CA LEU A 33 -0.01 -9.92 -6.90
C LEU A 33 0.84 -10.05 -5.63
N SER A 34 1.53 -8.99 -5.21
CA SER A 34 2.35 -9.00 -4.01
C SER A 34 1.56 -9.28 -2.72
N LEU A 35 0.26 -8.98 -2.70
CA LEU A 35 -0.62 -9.17 -1.54
C LEU A 35 -1.17 -10.60 -1.43
N VAL A 36 -1.09 -11.39 -2.51
CA VAL A 36 -1.72 -12.73 -2.60
C VAL A 36 -1.05 -13.75 -1.67
N SER A 37 0.28 -13.78 -1.61
CA SER A 37 1.03 -14.73 -0.77
C SER A 37 2.49 -14.27 -0.59
N GLN A 38 3.20 -14.84 0.38
CA GLN A 38 4.63 -14.56 0.57
C GLN A 38 5.49 -14.93 -0.65
N ARG A 39 5.14 -16.03 -1.35
CA ARG A 39 5.82 -16.41 -2.59
C ARG A 39 5.62 -15.34 -3.67
N CYS A 40 4.39 -14.85 -3.84
CA CYS A 40 4.10 -13.79 -4.81
C CYS A 40 4.81 -12.48 -4.43
N LYS A 41 4.82 -12.12 -3.14
CA LYS A 41 5.56 -10.98 -2.62
C LYS A 41 7.05 -11.05 -2.99
N HIS A 42 7.72 -12.18 -2.70
CA HIS A 42 9.13 -12.38 -3.06
C HIS A 42 9.37 -12.32 -4.57
N LEU A 43 8.47 -12.90 -5.37
CA LEU A 43 8.55 -12.85 -6.82
C LEU A 43 8.47 -11.41 -7.32
N VAL A 44 7.48 -10.64 -6.89
CA VAL A 44 7.34 -9.22 -7.31
C VAL A 44 8.54 -8.42 -6.81
N LYS A 45 9.00 -8.60 -5.56
CA LYS A 45 10.18 -7.93 -5.03
C LYS A 45 11.45 -8.23 -5.84
N SER A 46 11.60 -9.44 -6.37
CA SER A 46 12.73 -9.80 -7.26
C SER A 46 12.75 -9.02 -8.58
N THR A 47 11.65 -8.38 -8.98
CA THR A 47 11.61 -7.51 -10.17
C THR A 47 12.26 -6.15 -9.94
N ASP A 48 12.64 -5.83 -8.69
CA ASP A 48 13.32 -4.58 -8.29
C ASP A 48 12.52 -3.32 -8.62
N LEU A 49 11.22 -3.33 -8.28
CA LEU A 49 10.34 -2.17 -8.48
C LEU A 49 10.81 -0.98 -7.63
N LYS A 50 10.82 0.20 -8.23
CA LYS A 50 11.12 1.45 -7.53
C LYS A 50 9.87 2.33 -7.48
N CYS A 51 9.76 3.10 -6.40
CA CYS A 51 8.90 4.26 -6.34
C CYS A 51 9.75 5.51 -6.11
N LEU A 52 9.22 6.66 -6.52
CA LEU A 52 9.81 7.97 -6.24
C LEU A 52 9.53 8.38 -4.80
N ASP A 53 8.28 8.19 -4.35
CA ASP A 53 7.85 8.66 -3.04
C ASP A 53 6.67 7.85 -2.48
N VAL A 54 6.60 7.74 -1.16
CA VAL A 54 5.45 7.25 -0.39
C VAL A 54 4.93 8.39 0.50
N TYR A 55 3.64 8.70 0.34
CA TYR A 55 2.93 9.71 1.14
C TYR A 55 1.84 9.06 1.95
N VAL A 56 1.68 9.49 3.19
CA VAL A 56 0.54 9.13 4.04
C VAL A 56 -0.27 10.39 4.33
N LEU A 57 -1.57 10.31 4.12
CA LEU A 57 -2.53 11.36 4.41
C LEU A 57 -3.54 10.80 5.40
N VAL A 58 -3.72 11.52 6.52
CA VAL A 58 -4.73 11.20 7.51
C VAL A 58 -5.75 12.33 7.52
N ASP A 59 -7.01 11.98 7.25
CA ASP A 59 -8.13 12.93 7.19
C ASP A 59 -8.91 12.98 8.52
N SER A 60 -9.77 14.00 8.63
CA SER A 60 -10.75 14.28 9.65
C SER A 60 -11.65 13.12 10.06
N LEU A 61 -11.93 12.19 9.15
CA LEU A 61 -12.78 11.02 9.39
C LEU A 61 -11.98 9.77 9.82
N SER A 62 -10.71 9.93 10.22
CA SER A 62 -9.80 8.82 10.52
C SER A 62 -9.50 7.90 9.33
N GLU A 63 -9.86 8.32 8.12
CA GLU A 63 -9.47 7.62 6.90
C GLU A 63 -7.98 7.83 6.62
N ILE A 64 -7.26 6.72 6.43
CA ILE A 64 -5.84 6.75 6.11
C ILE A 64 -5.68 6.46 4.63
N THR A 65 -5.17 7.46 3.90
CA THR A 65 -4.81 7.32 2.50
C THR A 65 -3.31 7.21 2.35
N ILE A 66 -2.83 6.13 1.75
CA ILE A 66 -1.44 5.97 1.35
C ILE A 66 -1.34 6.22 -0.16
N ARG A 67 -0.41 7.06 -0.60
CA ARG A 67 -0.13 7.33 -2.01
C ARG A 67 1.30 6.96 -2.35
N ILE A 68 1.46 6.09 -3.33
CA ILE A 68 2.76 5.64 -3.82
C ILE A 68 2.95 6.24 -5.20
N ARG A 69 3.96 7.10 -5.36
CA ARG A 69 4.34 7.68 -6.64
C ARG A 69 5.35 6.76 -7.32
N ILE A 70 4.93 6.07 -8.37
CA ILE A 70 5.83 5.20 -9.14
C ILE A 70 6.60 6.02 -10.18
N THR A 71 5.88 6.89 -10.88
CA THR A 71 6.42 7.88 -11.81
C THR A 71 5.60 9.17 -11.71
N ASP A 72 6.01 10.24 -12.39
CA ASP A 72 5.23 11.49 -12.43
C ASP A 72 3.79 11.32 -12.91
N ARG A 73 3.54 10.27 -13.70
CA ARG A 73 2.25 10.00 -14.34
C ARG A 73 1.51 8.80 -13.76
N CYS A 74 2.12 8.08 -12.81
CA CYS A 74 1.58 6.84 -12.27
C CYS A 74 1.65 6.83 -10.74
N TRP A 75 0.47 6.71 -10.13
CA TRP A 75 0.29 6.70 -8.70
C TRP A 75 -0.65 5.56 -8.32
N ILE A 76 -0.31 4.89 -7.23
CA ILE A 76 -1.20 3.96 -6.54
C ILE A 76 -1.71 4.67 -5.29
N LYS A 77 -3.02 4.64 -5.07
CA LYS A 77 -3.71 5.13 -3.88
C LYS A 77 -4.28 3.92 -3.14
N CYS A 78 -3.89 3.73 -1.89
CA CYS A 78 -4.53 2.80 -0.98
C CYS A 78 -5.39 3.61 -0.02
N LEU A 79 -6.70 3.38 -0.03
CA LEU A 79 -7.62 3.90 0.98
C LEU A 79 -7.79 2.80 2.03
N LEU A 80 -7.38 3.07 3.27
CA LEU A 80 -7.54 2.15 4.38
C LEU A 80 -8.73 2.60 5.22
N GLU A 81 -9.74 1.74 5.26
CA GLU A 81 -10.91 1.87 6.12
C GLU A 81 -10.68 0.94 7.32
N ASP A 82 -10.53 1.54 8.50
CA ASP A 82 -10.49 0.80 9.75
C ASP A 82 -11.93 0.48 10.18
N ASP A 83 -12.43 -0.68 9.72
CA ASP A 83 -13.68 -1.25 10.17
C ASP A 83 -13.41 -2.15 11.37
N GLN A 84 -13.54 -1.57 12.58
CA GLN A 84 -13.30 -2.27 13.85
C GLN A 84 -14.07 -3.59 14.01
N ALA A 85 -15.11 -3.85 13.21
CA ALA A 85 -15.88 -5.09 13.25
C ALA A 85 -15.35 -6.19 12.31
N THR A 86 -14.59 -5.85 11.27
CA THR A 86 -14.16 -6.83 10.24
C THR A 86 -12.69 -6.75 9.83
N GLY A 87 -11.92 -5.89 10.50
CA GLY A 87 -10.50 -5.63 10.26
C GLY A 87 -10.28 -4.61 9.14
N VAL A 88 -9.02 -4.27 8.86
CA VAL A 88 -8.70 -3.22 7.88
C VAL A 88 -9.07 -3.66 6.47
N LYS A 89 -10.00 -2.93 5.88
CA LYS A 89 -10.35 -3.03 4.46
C LYS A 89 -9.53 -2.01 3.69
N SER A 90 -8.97 -2.45 2.57
CA SER A 90 -8.23 -1.57 1.67
C SER A 90 -8.88 -1.52 0.31
N ASN A 91 -9.09 -0.31 -0.19
CA ASN A 91 -9.42 -0.06 -1.58
C ASN A 91 -8.17 0.49 -2.27
N VAL A 92 -7.57 -0.31 -3.15
CA VAL A 92 -6.36 0.04 -3.87
C VAL A 92 -6.72 0.44 -5.29
N LEU A 93 -6.38 1.66 -5.68
CA LEU A 93 -6.77 2.29 -6.95
C LEU A 93 -5.56 2.93 -7.62
N THR A 94 -5.54 3.03 -8.95
CA THR A 94 -4.67 4.00 -9.62
C THR A 94 -5.34 5.38 -9.61
N LEU A 95 -4.56 6.44 -9.37
CA LEU A 95 -5.12 7.81 -9.43
C LEU A 95 -5.44 8.28 -10.85
N ARG A 96 -4.83 7.68 -11.88
CA ARG A 96 -4.94 8.14 -13.26
C ARG A 96 -6.26 7.73 -13.90
N ASP A 97 -6.66 6.47 -13.73
CA ASP A 97 -7.83 5.91 -14.39
C ASP A 97 -8.91 5.41 -13.42
N GLY A 98 -8.65 5.51 -12.11
CA GLY A 98 -9.58 5.07 -11.06
C GLY A 98 -9.79 3.55 -11.02
N LYS A 99 -9.05 2.77 -11.80
CA LYS A 99 -9.14 1.31 -11.76
C LYS A 99 -8.43 0.77 -10.53
N GLY A 100 -8.94 -0.33 -10.00
CA GLY A 100 -8.31 -0.96 -8.85
C GLY A 100 -9.06 -2.17 -8.34
N PHE A 101 -8.76 -2.53 -7.10
CA PHE A 101 -9.28 -3.71 -6.44
C PHE A 101 -9.50 -3.43 -4.96
N ALA A 102 -10.50 -4.08 -4.39
CA ALA A 102 -10.66 -4.17 -2.95
C ALA A 102 -9.86 -5.37 -2.43
N HIS A 103 -9.13 -5.18 -1.34
CA HIS A 103 -8.44 -6.25 -0.63
C HIS A 103 -8.70 -6.10 0.87
N SER A 104 -9.18 -7.18 1.47
CA SER A 104 -9.42 -7.25 2.91
C SER A 104 -8.46 -8.26 3.49
N LYS A 105 -7.74 -7.86 4.54
CA LYS A 105 -6.88 -8.76 5.28
C LYS A 105 -7.02 -8.42 6.76
N PRO A 106 -7.92 -9.12 7.49
CA PRO A 106 -8.29 -8.75 8.84
C PRO A 106 -7.13 -8.74 9.83
N GLU A 107 -6.06 -9.51 9.55
CA GLU A 107 -4.87 -9.52 10.40
C GLU A 107 -3.93 -8.31 10.17
N TYR A 108 -4.19 -7.48 9.14
CA TYR A 108 -3.31 -6.38 8.77
C TYR A 108 -3.81 -5.07 9.33
N GLU A 109 -3.16 -4.58 10.37
CA GLU A 109 -3.23 -3.16 10.74
C GLU A 109 -2.57 -2.25 9.69
N VAL A 110 -2.75 -0.93 9.83
CA VAL A 110 -2.15 0.09 8.96
C VAL A 110 -0.62 -0.05 8.89
N GLU A 111 0.03 -0.39 10.00
CA GLU A 111 1.46 -0.69 10.11
C GLU A 111 1.88 -1.79 9.12
N HIS A 112 1.08 -2.85 9.03
CA HIS A 112 1.37 -4.00 8.18
C HIS A 112 1.30 -3.61 6.71
N TRP A 113 0.31 -2.80 6.34
CA TRP A 113 0.19 -2.22 5.01
C TRP A 113 1.40 -1.38 4.64
N LEU A 114 1.83 -0.49 5.53
CA LEU A 114 2.95 0.40 5.26
C LEU A 114 4.28 -0.34 5.20
N ARG A 115 4.52 -1.29 6.11
CA ARG A 115 5.69 -2.17 6.04
C ARG A 115 5.72 -2.95 4.72
N HIS A 116 4.58 -3.49 4.29
CA HIS A 116 4.50 -4.20 3.01
C HIS A 116 4.86 -3.29 1.84
N ILE A 117 4.32 -2.07 1.80
CA ILE A 117 4.61 -1.09 0.74
C ILE A 117 6.10 -0.72 0.72
N LEU A 118 6.67 -0.37 1.86
CA LEU A 118 8.08 0.01 1.96
C LEU A 118 9.00 -1.13 1.49
N GLU A 119 8.72 -2.36 1.94
CA GLU A 119 9.48 -3.55 1.53
C GLU A 119 9.37 -3.84 0.02
N MET A 120 8.21 -3.58 -0.59
CA MET A 120 7.96 -3.84 -2.01
C MET A 120 8.71 -2.87 -2.93
N TYR A 121 8.89 -1.62 -2.51
CA TYR A 121 9.55 -0.57 -3.30
C TYR A 121 10.96 -0.23 -2.81
N HIS A 122 11.51 -1.08 -1.94
CA HIS A 122 12.85 -0.93 -1.36
C HIS A 122 13.06 0.44 -0.68
N GLN A 123 12.02 0.95 -0.03
CA GLN A 123 12.07 2.20 0.73
C GLN A 123 12.40 1.88 2.19
N SER A 124 13.24 2.69 2.81
CA SER A 124 13.55 2.60 4.24
C SER A 124 12.62 3.42 5.12
N GLU A 125 11.99 4.45 4.55
CA GLU A 125 11.19 5.43 5.28
C GLU A 125 10.02 5.97 4.45
N ILE A 126 9.10 6.66 5.12
CA ILE A 126 7.98 7.38 4.47
C ILE A 126 8.43 8.80 4.13
N ASN A 127 8.31 9.21 2.87
CA ASN A 127 8.75 10.53 2.41
C ASN A 127 7.98 11.67 3.07
N THR A 128 6.67 11.52 3.25
CA THR A 128 5.85 12.57 3.88
C THR A 128 4.60 12.02 4.56
N ILE A 129 4.34 12.49 5.77
CA ILE A 129 3.05 12.32 6.47
C ILE A 129 2.34 13.68 6.53
N ARG A 130 1.09 13.73 6.07
CA ARG A 130 0.22 14.90 6.15
C ARG A 130 -0.98 14.60 7.05
N LEU A 131 -1.14 15.41 8.08
CA LEU A 131 -2.28 15.38 8.98
C LEU A 131 -3.21 16.54 8.62
N LEU A 132 -4.39 16.25 8.06
CA LEU A 132 -5.38 17.28 7.70
C LEU A 132 -6.24 17.71 8.89
N THR A 133 -6.27 16.90 9.94
CA THR A 133 -6.84 17.24 11.23
C THR A 133 -5.84 16.97 12.34
N PRO A 134 -5.97 17.69 13.48
CA PRO A 134 -5.26 17.30 14.68
C PRO A 134 -5.76 15.92 15.09
N LEU A 135 -4.92 14.89 14.93
CA LEU A 135 -5.19 13.58 15.51
C LEU A 135 -5.25 13.74 17.04
N ARG A 136 -6.28 13.19 17.70
CA ARG A 136 -6.31 13.17 19.17
C ARG A 136 -5.15 12.38 19.77
N ASP A 137 -4.62 11.42 19.01
CA ASP A 137 -3.49 10.58 19.39
C ASP A 137 -2.46 10.51 18.26
N VAL A 138 -1.72 11.61 18.09
CA VAL A 138 -0.57 11.68 17.15
C VAL A 138 0.54 10.71 17.56
N GLN A 139 0.63 10.35 18.84
CA GLN A 139 1.74 9.56 19.37
C GLN A 139 1.61 8.09 19.00
N SER A 140 0.43 7.50 19.20
CA SER A 140 0.13 6.13 18.76
C SER A 140 0.36 5.95 17.25
N PHE A 141 -0.09 6.91 16.43
CA PHE A 141 0.13 6.90 14.98
C PHE A 141 1.60 7.12 14.56
N ARG A 142 2.42 7.75 15.41
CA ARG A 142 3.87 7.90 15.16
C ARG A 142 4.62 6.61 15.49
N ASP A 143 4.19 5.90 16.53
CA ASP A 143 4.80 4.65 16.95
C ASP A 143 4.62 3.53 15.89
N THR A 144 3.59 3.67 15.04
CA THR A 144 3.31 2.88 13.83
C THR A 144 4.43 2.93 12.77
N PHE A 145 5.25 3.98 12.73
CA PHE A 145 6.28 4.18 11.69
C PHE A 145 7.68 4.40 12.25
N THR A 146 8.62 3.56 11.84
CA THR A 146 10.01 3.58 12.32
C THR A 146 10.82 4.79 11.83
N SER A 147 10.45 5.42 10.71
CA SER A 147 11.12 6.62 10.20
C SER A 147 10.27 7.37 9.16
N CYS A 148 10.34 8.70 9.19
CA CYS A 148 9.69 9.59 8.23
C CYS A 148 10.56 10.83 8.00
N SER A 149 10.75 11.21 6.73
CA SER A 149 11.60 12.37 6.37
C SER A 149 10.91 13.70 6.67
N THR A 150 9.58 13.77 6.59
CA THR A 150 8.83 15.04 6.75
C THR A 150 7.42 14.81 7.30
N ILE A 151 7.09 15.50 8.39
CA ILE A 151 5.73 15.54 8.96
C ILE A 151 5.15 16.94 8.78
N ARG A 152 3.94 17.06 8.23
CA ARG A 152 3.22 18.33 8.09
C ARG A 152 1.83 18.25 8.71
N GLU A 153 1.58 19.08 9.71
CA GLU A 153 0.25 19.32 10.26
C GLU A 153 -0.39 20.52 9.58
N VAL A 154 -1.57 20.33 8.99
CA VAL A 154 -2.36 21.43 8.44
C VAL A 154 -3.32 21.91 9.53
N LYS A 155 -3.05 23.09 10.10
CA LYS A 155 -4.06 23.78 10.93
C LYS A 155 -5.17 24.27 10.00
N VAL A 156 -6.28 23.52 9.93
CA VAL A 156 -7.50 24.02 9.29
C VAL A 156 -7.99 25.19 10.14
N LYS A 157 -7.84 26.42 9.64
CA LYS A 157 -8.54 27.58 10.20
C LYS A 157 -10.03 27.34 9.95
N LEU A 158 -10.77 26.99 10.99
CA LEU A 158 -12.23 27.12 11.00
C LEU A 158 -12.51 28.61 10.78
N TRP A 159 -13.19 28.94 9.67
CA TRP A 159 -13.75 30.27 9.50
C TRP A 159 -14.98 30.33 10.42
N ASN A 160 -14.91 31.19 11.43
CA ASN A 160 -16.04 31.54 12.31
C ASN A 160 -17.12 32.30 11.53
#